data_AF-A0A161ZRZ3-F1
#
_entry.id   AF-A0A161ZRZ3-F1
#
_cell.length_a   1.000
_cell.length_b   1.000
_cell.length_c   1.000
_cell.angle_alpha   90.00
_cell.angle_beta   90.00
_cell.angle_gamma   90.00
#
_symmetry.space_group_name_H-M   'P 1'
#
loop_
_entity.id
_entity.type
_entity.pdbx_description
1 polymer ?
#
loop_
_entity_poly.entity_id
_entity_poly.type
_entity_poly.pdbx_seq_one_letter_code
_entity_poly.pdbx_strand_id
1 'polypeptide(L)'
;MKTSFYMHRFAEVAELKTISDLKIYGRINTEMLSQNTKYGAYIIIKIPSGAYGLDAIPSELSIKVGDDHKVARTAYLRHNIDGKKVQMLHLLYGNRLEMLKKRVVQGEECSVQERKDGWLEIELGEFYSGDHGNEEVKMSLVEVKGRQLKGGLIVEGIEVRPKH
;
A
#
# COMPACT_ATOMS: atom_id res chain seq x y z
N MET A 1 -24.54 21.57 -17.82
CA MET A 1 -23.32 20.78 -18.05
C MET A 1 -22.56 20.75 -16.73
N LYS A 2 -22.62 19.66 -15.96
CA LYS A 2 -21.96 19.55 -14.65
C LYS A 2 -20.48 19.25 -14.88
N THR A 3 -19.62 20.25 -14.70
CA THR A 3 -18.17 20.06 -14.61
C THR A 3 -17.87 19.40 -13.26
N SER A 4 -17.62 18.07 -13.26
CA SER A 4 -17.00 17.40 -12.12
C SER A 4 -15.51 17.72 -12.12
N PHE A 5 -15.12 18.70 -11.30
CA PHE A 5 -13.73 18.84 -10.87
C PHE A 5 -13.39 17.61 -10.03
N TYR A 6 -12.75 16.59 -10.61
CA TYR A 6 -12.01 15.60 -9.82
C TYR A 6 -10.58 16.11 -9.69
N MET A 7 -10.38 17.12 -8.84
CA MET A 7 -9.03 17.48 -8.42
C MET A 7 -8.58 16.42 -7.42
N HIS A 8 -7.36 15.93 -7.61
CA HIS A 8 -6.67 15.07 -6.65
C HIS A 8 -6.87 15.60 -5.23
N ARG A 9 -7.13 14.69 -4.27
CA ARG A 9 -7.40 15.12 -2.88
C ARG A 9 -6.15 15.65 -2.20
N PHE A 10 -5.00 15.32 -2.75
CA PHE A 10 -3.71 15.89 -2.40
C PHE A 10 -3.23 16.82 -3.52
N ALA A 11 -2.70 17.99 -3.15
CA ALA A 11 -2.15 18.96 -4.10
C ALA A 11 -0.88 18.46 -4.81
N GLU A 12 -0.22 17.45 -4.23
CA GLU A 12 1.03 16.87 -4.70
C GLU A 12 0.94 15.34 -4.69
N VAL A 13 1.65 14.70 -5.62
CA VAL A 13 1.79 13.24 -5.68
C VAL A 13 3.27 12.89 -5.77
N ALA A 14 3.66 11.75 -5.22
CA ALA A 14 5.04 11.26 -5.27
C ALA A 14 5.19 10.21 -6.37
N GLU A 15 6.07 10.47 -7.35
CA GLU A 15 6.46 9.49 -8.37
C GLU A 15 7.80 8.84 -8.03
N LEU A 16 7.82 7.51 -8.01
CA LEU A 16 9.01 6.72 -7.78
C LEU A 16 9.74 6.47 -9.11
N LYS A 17 10.90 7.11 -9.31
CA LYS A 17 11.74 6.89 -10.50
C LYS A 17 12.33 5.47 -10.53
N THR A 18 13.44 5.25 -9.85
CA THR A 18 14.09 3.94 -9.77
C THR A 18 14.68 3.77 -8.38
N ILE A 19 14.22 2.75 -7.65
CA ILE A 19 14.67 2.48 -6.27
C ILE A 19 14.90 0.98 -6.04
N SER A 20 15.74 0.67 -5.05
CA SER A 20 15.94 -0.70 -4.56
C SER A 20 15.03 -1.07 -3.39
N ASP A 21 14.57 -0.09 -2.60
CA ASP A 21 13.84 -0.33 -1.35
C ASP A 21 12.61 0.58 -1.25
N LEU A 22 11.41 -0.01 -1.37
CA LEU A 22 10.15 0.72 -1.22
C LEU A 22 9.73 0.76 0.24
N LYS A 23 9.66 1.97 0.81
CA LYS A 23 9.21 2.21 2.18
C LYS A 23 8.33 3.44 2.23
N ILE A 24 7.09 3.26 2.61
CA ILE A 24 6.10 4.32 2.78
C ILE A 24 5.64 4.27 4.23
N TYR A 25 5.69 5.41 4.90
CA TYR A 25 5.28 5.55 6.29
C TYR A 25 4.25 6.66 6.39
N GLY A 26 3.26 6.46 7.25
CA GLY A 26 2.28 7.47 7.61
C GLY A 26 2.07 7.50 9.12
N ARG A 27 1.69 8.66 9.64
CA ARG A 27 1.44 8.88 11.06
C ARG A 27 0.25 9.81 11.22
N ILE A 28 -0.61 9.52 12.19
CA ILE A 28 -1.72 10.38 12.60
C ILE A 28 -1.93 10.24 14.10
N ASN A 29 -2.35 11.31 14.77
CA ASN A 29 -2.75 11.25 16.17
C ASN A 29 -4.27 11.02 16.26
N THR A 30 -4.73 10.16 17.17
CA THR A 30 -6.16 9.91 17.40
C THR A 30 -6.92 11.17 17.84
N GLU A 31 -6.26 12.19 18.38
CA GLU A 31 -6.81 13.52 18.70
C GLU A 31 -7.33 14.27 17.47
N MET A 32 -6.78 13.96 16.29
CA MET A 32 -7.22 14.56 15.02
C MET A 32 -8.45 13.86 14.44
N LEU A 33 -8.94 12.80 15.09
CA LEU A 33 -10.02 11.95 14.62
C LEU A 33 -11.20 12.04 15.58
N SER A 34 -12.40 11.80 15.07
CA SER A 34 -13.58 11.61 15.92
C SER A 34 -13.36 10.39 16.81
N GLN A 35 -13.50 10.56 18.12
CA GLN A 35 -13.37 9.51 19.12
C GLN A 35 -14.40 8.39 18.94
N ASN A 36 -14.16 7.26 19.60
CA ASN A 36 -15.01 6.08 19.59
C ASN A 36 -15.43 5.59 18.21
N THR A 37 -14.53 5.72 17.24
CA THR A 37 -14.79 5.39 15.85
C THR A 37 -13.76 4.39 15.37
N LYS A 38 -14.22 3.36 14.67
CA LYS A 38 -13.34 2.45 13.96
C LYS A 38 -12.91 3.12 12.66
N TYR A 39 -11.61 3.14 12.40
CA TYR A 39 -11.02 3.69 11.17
C TYR A 39 -10.34 2.59 10.36
N GLY A 40 -10.40 2.74 9.04
CA GLY A 40 -9.52 2.04 8.11
C GLY A 40 -8.48 2.99 7.55
N ALA A 41 -7.24 2.52 7.42
CA ALA A 41 -6.15 3.22 6.76
C ALA A 41 -5.90 2.60 5.38
N TYR A 42 -5.81 3.44 4.36
CA TYR A 42 -5.70 3.02 2.97
C TYR A 42 -4.60 3.80 2.26
N ILE A 43 -3.70 3.11 1.56
CA ILE A 43 -2.76 3.79 0.67
C ILE A 43 -3.38 3.90 -0.73
N ILE A 44 -3.27 5.10 -1.31
CA ILE A 44 -3.79 5.40 -2.65
C ILE A 44 -2.62 5.52 -3.62
N ILE A 45 -2.60 4.65 -4.63
CA ILE A 45 -1.49 4.54 -5.58
C ILE A 45 -1.98 4.41 -7.02
N LYS A 46 -1.10 4.70 -7.98
CA LYS A 46 -1.32 4.41 -9.39
C LYS A 46 -0.11 3.68 -9.94
N ILE A 47 -0.37 2.68 -10.78
CA ILE A 47 0.65 1.86 -11.43
C ILE A 47 0.49 2.06 -12.95
N PRO A 48 1.21 3.04 -13.55
CA PRO A 48 1.25 3.25 -14.99
C PRO A 48 1.77 2.01 -15.74
N SER A 49 1.44 1.89 -17.02
CA SER A 49 1.85 0.76 -17.87
C SER A 49 3.38 0.57 -17.99
N GLY A 50 4.15 1.64 -17.78
CA GLY A 50 5.62 1.64 -17.79
C GLY A 50 6.25 1.26 -16.44
N ALA A 51 5.46 1.05 -15.39
CA ALA A 51 5.98 0.61 -14.10
C ALA A 51 6.53 -0.81 -14.17
N TYR A 52 7.56 -1.09 -13.37
CA TYR A 52 8.26 -2.37 -13.38
C TYR A 52 8.75 -2.76 -11.99
N GLY A 53 8.91 -4.06 -11.75
CA GLY A 53 9.54 -4.60 -10.54
C GLY A 53 8.72 -4.51 -9.24
N LEU A 54 7.47 -4.04 -9.31
CA LEU A 54 6.57 -3.87 -8.15
C LEU A 54 5.83 -5.16 -7.76
N ASP A 55 5.74 -6.14 -8.65
CA ASP A 55 4.94 -7.37 -8.53
C ASP A 55 5.75 -8.61 -8.16
N ALA A 56 7.09 -8.48 -8.10
CA ALA A 56 8.02 -9.58 -7.89
C ALA A 56 8.04 -10.08 -6.44
N ILE A 57 7.81 -9.19 -5.46
CA ILE A 57 7.75 -9.49 -4.03
C ILE A 57 6.60 -8.71 -3.41
N PRO A 58 5.84 -9.29 -2.47
CA PRO A 58 4.82 -8.54 -1.79
C PRO A 58 5.44 -7.50 -0.85
N SER A 59 4.64 -6.48 -0.56
CA SER A 59 4.93 -5.50 0.47
C SER A 59 4.23 -5.91 1.77
N GLU A 60 4.95 -5.78 2.88
CA GLU A 60 4.38 -5.83 4.22
C GLU A 60 3.59 -4.54 4.45
N LEU A 61 2.34 -4.70 4.82
CA LEU A 61 1.43 -3.64 5.22
C LEU A 61 1.28 -3.71 6.72
N SER A 62 1.28 -2.59 7.42
CA SER A 62 1.08 -2.63 8.86
C SER A 62 0.46 -1.39 9.45
N ILE A 63 -0.20 -1.60 10.57
CA ILE A 63 -0.69 -0.55 11.46
C ILE A 63 -0.31 -0.86 12.92
N LYS A 64 0.03 0.18 13.67
CA LYS A 64 0.32 0.13 15.10
C LYS A 64 -0.29 1.35 15.78
N VAL A 65 -1.01 1.15 16.89
CA VAL A 65 -1.54 2.22 17.73
C VAL A 65 -0.71 2.28 19.01
N GLY A 66 -0.14 3.44 19.35
CA GLY A 66 0.67 3.61 20.56
C GLY A 66 1.73 2.52 20.75
N ASP A 67 1.64 1.80 21.88
CA ASP A 67 2.53 0.70 22.24
C ASP A 67 1.96 -0.70 21.97
N ASP A 68 0.81 -0.79 21.30
CA ASP A 68 0.16 -2.05 20.98
C ASP A 68 0.96 -2.91 19.99
N HIS A 69 0.52 -4.17 19.87
CA HIS A 69 1.07 -5.09 18.90
C HIS A 69 0.84 -4.59 17.47
N LYS A 70 1.93 -4.58 16.69
CA LYS A 70 1.90 -4.29 15.26
C LYS A 70 1.12 -5.39 14.54
N VAL A 71 0.02 -5.02 13.87
CA VAL A 71 -0.68 -5.91 12.96
C VAL A 71 -0.02 -5.80 11.59
N ALA A 72 0.42 -6.91 11.02
CA ALA A 72 1.09 -6.97 9.73
C ALA A 72 0.36 -7.90 8.76
N ARG A 73 0.18 -7.46 7.51
CA ARG A 73 -0.38 -8.20 6.38
C ARG A 73 0.56 -8.08 5.18
N THR A 74 0.27 -8.77 4.09
CA THR A 74 1.08 -8.66 2.87
C THR A 74 0.20 -8.44 1.65
N ALA A 75 0.67 -7.64 0.69
CA ALA A 75 -0.01 -7.45 -0.58
C ALA A 75 0.99 -7.35 -1.73
N TYR A 76 0.63 -7.92 -2.89
CA TYR A 76 1.39 -7.67 -4.12
C TYR A 76 0.88 -6.39 -4.80
N LEU A 77 1.80 -5.51 -5.17
CA LEU A 77 1.47 -4.31 -5.95
C LEU A 77 1.31 -4.71 -7.43
N ARG A 78 0.11 -5.18 -7.76
CA ARG A 78 -0.24 -5.65 -9.11
C ARG A 78 -1.36 -4.81 -9.67
N HIS A 79 -1.19 -4.37 -10.91
CA HIS A 79 -2.26 -3.80 -11.70
C HIS A 79 -2.41 -4.63 -12.97
N ASN A 80 -3.52 -5.35 -13.08
CA ASN A 80 -3.98 -6.02 -14.30
C ASN A 80 -2.84 -6.69 -15.10
N ILE A 81 -2.13 -7.63 -14.47
CA ILE A 81 -0.96 -8.24 -15.11
C ILE A 81 -1.43 -9.16 -16.23
N ASP A 82 -1.01 -8.84 -17.46
CA ASP A 82 -1.11 -9.75 -18.60
C ASP A 82 -0.45 -11.08 -18.23
N GLY A 83 -1.19 -12.19 -18.33
CA GLY A 83 -0.68 -13.54 -18.02
C GLY A 83 0.61 -13.88 -18.77
N LYS A 84 0.86 -13.26 -19.93
CA LYS A 84 2.12 -13.38 -20.67
C LYS A 84 3.30 -12.74 -19.95
N LYS A 85 3.11 -11.58 -19.29
CA LYS A 85 4.15 -10.93 -18.48
C LYS A 85 4.51 -11.77 -17.26
N VAL A 86 3.52 -12.35 -16.59
CA VAL A 86 3.75 -13.27 -15.45
C VAL A 86 4.57 -14.48 -15.89
N GLN A 87 4.19 -15.12 -17.00
CA GLN A 87 4.92 -16.27 -17.55
C GLN A 87 6.35 -15.89 -17.95
N MET A 88 6.55 -14.76 -18.63
CA MET A 88 7.89 -14.30 -19.02
C MET A 88 8.75 -13.98 -17.79
N LEU A 89 8.20 -13.34 -16.76
CA LEU A 89 8.91 -13.07 -15.51
C LEU A 89 9.33 -14.39 -14.83
N HIS A 90 8.45 -15.39 -14.84
CA HIS A 90 8.74 -16.72 -14.30
C HIS A 90 9.81 -17.47 -15.10
N LEU A 91 9.82 -17.34 -16.43
CA LEU A 91 10.86 -17.94 -17.29
C LEU A 91 12.23 -17.29 -17.09
N LEU A 92 12.28 -15.96 -16.97
CA LEU A 92 13.54 -15.22 -16.81
C LEU A 92 14.08 -15.24 -15.38
N TYR A 93 13.20 -15.27 -14.39
CA TYR A 93 13.56 -15.07 -12.98
C TYR A 93 13.01 -16.16 -12.04
N GLY A 94 12.54 -17.30 -12.54
CA GLY A 94 11.87 -18.35 -11.76
C GLY A 94 12.60 -18.73 -10.49
N ASN A 95 13.89 -19.13 -10.58
CA ASN A 95 14.70 -19.47 -9.41
C ASN A 95 14.78 -18.34 -8.38
N ARG A 96 14.90 -17.09 -8.86
CA ARG A 96 14.97 -15.91 -8.00
C ARG A 96 13.62 -15.62 -7.35
N LEU A 97 12.52 -15.69 -8.09
CA LEU A 97 11.17 -15.52 -7.56
C LEU A 97 10.86 -16.57 -6.49
N GLU A 98 11.21 -17.82 -6.71
CA GLU A 98 11.04 -18.89 -5.72
C GLU A 98 11.85 -18.64 -4.43
N MET A 99 13.09 -18.16 -4.53
CA MET A 99 13.85 -17.74 -3.35
C MET A 99 13.24 -16.54 -2.63
N LEU A 100 12.66 -15.59 -3.38
CA LEU A 100 12.05 -14.39 -2.81
C LEU A 100 10.73 -14.73 -2.11
N LYS A 101 9.89 -15.61 -2.68
CA LYS A 101 8.68 -16.13 -2.04
C LYS A 101 8.96 -16.76 -0.68
N LYS A 102 10.08 -17.48 -0.52
CA LYS A 102 10.48 -18.07 0.78
C LYS A 102 10.80 -17.05 1.87
N ARG A 103 11.03 -15.77 1.51
CA ARG A 103 11.33 -14.69 2.47
C ARG A 103 10.09 -13.96 2.94
N VAL A 104 8.94 -14.24 2.33
CA VAL A 104 7.67 -13.61 2.63
C VAL A 104 7.01 -14.37 3.78
N VAL A 105 6.60 -13.64 4.82
CA VAL A 105 5.68 -14.19 5.82
C VAL A 105 4.36 -14.46 5.11
N GLN A 106 3.91 -15.71 5.06
CA GLN A 106 2.58 -16.05 4.57
C GLN A 106 1.54 -15.38 5.48
N GLY A 107 1.12 -14.17 5.12
CA GLY A 107 -0.03 -13.48 5.70
C GLY A 107 -1.21 -13.56 4.76
N GLU A 108 -2.37 -13.10 5.23
CA GLU A 108 -3.50 -12.87 4.34
C GLU A 108 -3.12 -11.89 3.23
N GLU A 109 -3.34 -12.30 1.99
CA GLU A 109 -3.17 -11.46 0.81
C GLU A 109 -4.25 -10.38 0.81
N CYS A 110 -3.85 -9.11 0.93
CA CYS A 110 -4.80 -8.01 0.84
C CYS A 110 -5.17 -7.75 -0.63
N SER A 111 -6.46 -7.62 -0.92
CA SER A 111 -6.95 -7.30 -2.26
C SER A 111 -6.69 -5.83 -2.59
N VAL A 112 -6.04 -5.58 -3.73
CA VAL A 112 -5.96 -4.24 -4.34
C VAL A 112 -7.30 -3.94 -5.01
N GLN A 113 -7.89 -2.78 -4.72
CA GLN A 113 -9.15 -2.37 -5.33
C GLN A 113 -8.98 -1.16 -6.24
N GLU A 114 -9.55 -1.22 -7.44
CA GLU A 114 -9.58 -0.10 -8.36
C GLU A 114 -10.77 0.80 -8.06
N ARG A 115 -10.50 2.10 -7.91
CA ARG A 115 -11.49 3.14 -7.69
C ARG A 115 -12.02 3.66 -9.02
N LYS A 116 -13.17 4.36 -8.98
CA LYS A 116 -13.82 4.92 -10.19
C LYS A 116 -12.96 5.96 -10.95
N ASP A 117 -11.97 6.53 -10.28
CA ASP A 117 -11.02 7.52 -10.81
C ASP A 117 -9.75 6.87 -11.39
N GLY A 118 -9.66 5.53 -11.38
CA GLY A 118 -8.50 4.77 -11.87
C GLY A 118 -7.31 4.75 -10.90
N TRP A 119 -7.50 5.19 -9.65
CA TRP A 119 -6.53 4.95 -8.58
C TRP A 119 -6.76 3.59 -7.93
N LEU A 120 -5.68 3.01 -7.42
CA LEU A 120 -5.71 1.77 -6.66
C LEU A 120 -5.69 2.09 -5.16
N GLU A 121 -6.52 1.37 -4.42
CA GLU A 121 -6.64 1.45 -2.97
C GLU A 121 -6.19 0.13 -2.36
N ILE A 122 -5.32 0.23 -1.35
CA ILE A 122 -4.84 -0.93 -0.58
C ILE A 122 -5.02 -0.66 0.90
N GLU A 123 -5.71 -1.55 1.60
CA GLU A 123 -5.92 -1.42 3.03
C GLU A 123 -4.66 -1.79 3.81
N LEU A 124 -4.15 -0.83 4.60
CA LEU A 124 -3.00 -1.03 5.48
C LEU A 124 -3.40 -1.70 6.80
N GLY A 125 -4.65 -1.49 7.22
CA GLY A 125 -5.23 -2.06 8.42
C GLY A 125 -6.34 -1.20 9.00
N GLU A 126 -6.84 -1.64 10.15
CA GLU A 126 -7.89 -0.97 10.90
C GLU A 126 -7.38 -0.61 12.30
N PHE A 127 -7.94 0.44 12.88
CA PHE A 127 -7.69 0.81 14.27
C PHE A 127 -8.92 1.47 14.87
N TYR A 128 -8.99 1.54 16.19
CA TYR A 128 -10.05 2.23 16.91
C TYR A 128 -9.49 3.50 17.53
N SER A 129 -10.14 4.64 17.31
CA SER A 129 -9.83 5.85 18.07
C SER A 129 -10.48 5.71 19.44
N GLY A 130 -9.71 5.32 20.46
CA GLY A 130 -10.23 5.17 21.83
C GLY A 130 -10.75 6.48 22.43
N ASP A 131 -11.18 6.40 23.69
CA ASP A 131 -11.62 7.55 24.48
C ASP A 131 -10.46 8.51 24.84
N HIS A 132 -9.25 7.98 24.89
CA HIS A 132 -8.03 8.73 25.24
C HIS A 132 -7.31 9.15 23.96
N GLY A 133 -7.65 10.34 23.45
CA GLY A 133 -7.21 10.84 22.13
C GLY A 133 -5.70 11.06 21.92
N ASN A 134 -4.79 10.59 22.78
CA ASN A 134 -3.36 10.91 22.67
C ASN A 134 -2.52 9.74 22.14
N GLU A 135 -3.09 8.91 21.27
CA GLU A 135 -2.39 7.74 20.72
C GLU A 135 -1.87 8.03 19.32
N GLU A 136 -0.59 7.74 19.09
CA GLU A 136 0.00 7.85 17.75
C GLU A 136 -0.27 6.56 16.96
N VAL A 137 -0.91 6.70 15.80
CA VAL A 137 -1.14 5.61 14.86
C VAL A 137 -0.07 5.65 13.78
N LYS A 138 0.72 4.58 13.70
CA LYS A 138 1.78 4.38 12.72
C LYS A 138 1.33 3.41 11.64
N MET A 139 1.47 3.83 10.40
CA MET A 139 1.03 3.09 9.21
C MET A 139 2.25 2.87 8.31
N SER A 140 2.35 1.71 7.65
CA SER A 140 3.41 1.53 6.65
C SER A 140 3.11 0.52 5.56
N LEU A 141 3.71 0.76 4.40
CA LEU A 141 3.90 -0.19 3.32
C LEU A 141 5.39 -0.34 3.07
N VAL A 142 5.94 -1.53 3.29
CA VAL A 142 7.38 -1.80 3.19
C VAL A 142 7.61 -3.06 2.37
N GLU A 143 8.38 -2.97 1.31
CA GLU A 143 8.74 -4.15 0.52
C GLU A 143 9.61 -5.13 1.34
N VAL A 144 9.28 -6.43 1.23
CA VAL A 144 9.99 -7.49 1.94
C VAL A 144 11.33 -7.81 1.26
N LYS A 145 12.41 -7.10 1.64
CA LYS A 145 13.82 -7.40 1.32
C LYS A 145 14.07 -7.93 -0.12
N GLY A 146 13.43 -7.28 -1.08
CA GLY A 146 13.66 -7.45 -2.51
C GLY A 146 14.64 -6.43 -2.99
N ARG A 147 15.92 -6.77 -3.13
CA ARG A 147 16.91 -5.91 -3.80
C ARG A 147 16.66 -5.82 -5.32
N GLN A 148 15.40 -5.77 -5.73
CA GLN A 148 14.95 -5.63 -7.12
C GLN A 148 14.79 -4.15 -7.42
N LEU A 149 15.24 -3.75 -8.61
CA LEU A 149 14.95 -2.41 -9.09
C LEU A 149 13.48 -2.33 -9.47
N LYS A 150 12.84 -1.25 -9.03
CA LYS A 150 11.46 -0.92 -9.39
C LYS A 150 11.30 0.55 -9.65
N GLY A 151 10.27 0.88 -10.40
CA GLY A 151 9.99 2.24 -10.83
C GLY A 151 8.60 2.43 -11.39
N GLY A 152 8.21 3.69 -11.53
CA GLY A 152 6.94 4.15 -12.09
C GLY A 152 5.76 4.15 -11.12
N LEU A 153 5.92 3.75 -9.85
CA LEU A 153 4.83 3.83 -8.87
C LEU A 153 4.51 5.30 -8.57
N ILE A 154 3.24 5.67 -8.61
CA ILE A 154 2.76 6.99 -8.18
C ILE A 154 1.96 6.81 -6.89
N VAL A 155 2.22 7.65 -5.89
CA VAL A 155 1.54 7.62 -4.59
C VAL A 155 0.82 8.94 -4.38
N GLU A 156 -0.49 8.88 -4.13
CA GLU A 156 -1.28 10.07 -3.73
C GLU A 156 -1.06 10.35 -2.24
N GLY A 157 -1.16 9.32 -1.41
CA GLY A 157 -1.05 9.45 0.04
C GLY A 157 -1.65 8.27 0.79
N ILE A 158 -1.78 8.46 2.11
CA ILE A 158 -2.49 7.54 3.01
C ILE A 158 -3.75 8.23 3.51
N GLU A 159 -4.86 7.51 3.46
CA GLU A 159 -6.17 7.99 3.83
C GLU A 159 -6.73 7.22 5.00
N VAL A 160 -7.21 7.97 5.97
CA VAL A 160 -7.84 7.44 7.17
C VAL A 160 -9.32 7.80 7.10
N ARG A 161 -10.19 6.78 7.10
CA ARG A 161 -11.64 6.98 6.99
C ARG A 161 -12.41 6.11 8.02
N PRO A 162 -13.52 6.61 8.58
CA PRO A 162 -14.39 5.79 9.43
C PRO A 162 -14.89 4.53 8.69
N LYS A 163 -14.95 3.42 9.42
CA LYS A 163 -15.62 2.17 9.01
C LYS A 163 -16.95 2.09 9.77
N HIS A 164 -18.05 2.22 9.05
CA HIS A 164 -19.41 2.04 9.57
C HIS A 164 -19.88 0.62 9.34
#